data_AF-A0A4Q2Y9A2-F1
#
_entry.id   AF-A0A4Q2Y9A2-F1
#
_cell.length_a   1.000
_cell.length_b   1.000
_cell.length_c   1.000
_cell.angle_alpha   90.00
_cell.angle_beta   90.00
_cell.angle_gamma   90.00
#
_symmetry.space_group_name_H-M   'P 1'
#
loop_
_entity.id
_entity.type
_entity.pdbx_description
1 polymer ?
#
loop_
_entity_poly.entity_id
_entity_poly.type
_entity_poly.pdbx_seq_one_letter_code
_entity_poly.pdbx_strand_id
1 'polypeptide(L)'
;MPTASPDAIVCKPTPWFLLRAAAMLLMFSFFAAYFAYDGAVGYRKKNHVFYLAKSFDEAVIRFNEKNKDNTLTAEEWKSFASTQNVKFPEDPYVLPKDLKQPMPWPEILQDHGKVSKLLQANLLWQDYSAVHGYDSKPPEEPMTKREIDQQWICAGVCLILSVVAAFFLIRTIRRRIVADEVGITSQDGKHVPYADLKTLDLRKWDNKGLAFADYDGASGKGRLRIDGLTYGGFKKEDGQPAEKLMDRIRSKFSGEIIEFARAEDVSGGEPEAKSAPEDG
;
A
#
# COMPACT_ATOMS: atom_id res chain seq x y z
N MET A 1 11.20 -17.23 32.19
CA MET A 1 12.03 -16.41 31.29
C MET A 1 13.31 -16.06 32.04
N PRO A 2 14.51 -16.17 31.47
CA PRO A 2 15.69 -15.61 32.11
C PRO A 2 15.49 -14.09 32.18
N THR A 3 15.38 -13.57 33.39
CA THR A 3 15.36 -12.14 33.68
C THR A 3 16.71 -11.59 33.25
N ALA A 4 16.72 -10.61 32.35
CA ALA A 4 17.94 -9.93 31.97
C ALA A 4 18.62 -9.36 33.23
N SER A 5 19.93 -9.56 33.37
CA SER A 5 20.72 -8.97 34.46
C SER A 5 20.47 -7.44 34.50
N PRO A 6 20.44 -6.78 35.67
CA PRO A 6 20.15 -5.35 35.77
C PRO A 6 20.99 -4.44 34.85
N ASP A 7 22.17 -4.89 34.44
CA ASP A 7 23.08 -4.15 33.53
C ASP A 7 22.98 -4.55 32.05
N ALA A 8 22.02 -5.39 31.68
CA ALA A 8 21.85 -5.86 30.31
C ALA A 8 21.24 -4.77 29.41
N ILE A 9 21.88 -4.52 28.27
CA ILE A 9 21.42 -3.56 27.27
C ILE A 9 20.39 -4.27 26.39
N VAL A 10 19.15 -3.76 26.39
CA VAL A 10 18.02 -4.34 25.63
C VAL A 10 17.63 -3.41 24.49
N CYS A 11 17.88 -3.88 23.26
CA CYS A 11 17.50 -3.22 22.03
C CYS A 11 16.17 -3.75 21.50
N LYS A 12 15.10 -2.97 21.67
CA LYS A 12 13.76 -3.26 21.13
C LYS A 12 13.56 -2.64 19.74
N PRO A 13 12.56 -3.09 18.96
CA PRO A 13 12.22 -2.49 17.68
C PRO A 13 11.96 -0.99 17.84
N THR A 14 12.48 -0.18 16.92
CA THR A 14 12.31 1.27 16.98
C THR A 14 10.86 1.68 16.72
N PRO A 15 10.35 2.73 17.39
CA PRO A 15 9.01 3.27 17.10
C PRO A 15 8.84 3.66 15.63
N TRP A 16 9.91 4.20 15.01
CA TRP A 16 9.92 4.55 13.60
C TRP A 16 9.68 3.34 12.68
N PHE A 17 10.34 2.20 12.95
CA PHE A 17 10.13 0.98 12.18
C PHE A 17 8.71 0.47 12.35
N LEU A 18 8.23 0.40 13.60
CA LEU A 18 6.87 -0.06 13.91
C LEU A 18 5.81 0.82 13.26
N LEU A 19 5.98 2.14 13.30
CA LEU A 19 5.08 3.10 12.67
C LEU A 19 5.00 2.89 11.15
N ARG A 20 6.14 2.73 10.48
CA ARG A 20 6.18 2.48 9.03
C ARG A 20 5.52 1.16 8.66
N ALA A 21 5.82 0.10 9.40
CA ALA A 21 5.21 -1.20 9.18
C ALA A 21 3.68 -1.17 9.41
N ALA A 22 3.22 -0.47 10.45
CA ALA A 22 1.80 -0.27 10.72
C ALA A 22 1.11 0.58 9.62
N ALA A 23 1.76 1.65 9.14
CA ALA A 23 1.25 2.47 8.05
C ALA A 23 1.11 1.68 6.74
N MET A 24 2.10 0.85 6.39
CA MET A 24 2.01 -0.04 5.22
C MET A 24 0.87 -1.05 5.36
N LEU A 25 0.72 -1.66 6.55
CA LEU A 25 -0.38 -2.59 6.83
C LEU A 25 -1.75 -1.92 6.65
N LEU A 26 -1.93 -0.72 7.20
CA LEU A 26 -3.17 0.05 7.06
C LEU A 26 -3.45 0.38 5.59
N MET A 27 -2.44 0.87 4.86
CA MET A 27 -2.58 1.25 3.46
C MET A 27 -3.01 0.06 2.59
N PHE A 28 -2.33 -1.09 2.70
CA PHE A 28 -2.68 -2.27 1.90
C PHE A 28 -4.04 -2.85 2.30
N SER A 29 -4.39 -2.82 3.58
CA SER A 29 -5.71 -3.24 4.06
C SER A 29 -6.82 -2.34 3.52
N PHE A 30 -6.61 -1.02 3.51
CA PHE A 30 -7.53 -0.06 2.93
C PHE A 30 -7.74 -0.32 1.44
N PHE A 31 -6.65 -0.45 0.66
CA PHE A 31 -6.77 -0.70 -0.77
C PHE A 31 -7.40 -2.06 -1.08
N ALA A 32 -7.12 -3.11 -0.31
CA ALA A 32 -7.78 -4.40 -0.46
C ALA A 32 -9.29 -4.27 -0.29
N ALA A 33 -9.75 -3.56 0.75
CA ALA A 33 -11.17 -3.31 0.99
C ALA A 33 -11.80 -2.42 -0.10
N TYR A 34 -11.10 -1.36 -0.51
CA TYR A 34 -11.53 -0.45 -1.56
C TYR A 34 -11.77 -1.17 -2.89
N PHE A 35 -10.79 -1.95 -3.35
CA PHE A 35 -10.91 -2.71 -4.59
C PHE A 35 -11.95 -3.84 -4.49
N ALA A 36 -12.07 -4.51 -3.33
CA ALA A 36 -13.12 -5.48 -3.12
C ALA A 36 -14.52 -4.83 -3.18
N TYR A 37 -14.68 -3.63 -2.64
CA TYR A 37 -15.93 -2.87 -2.75
C TYR A 37 -16.25 -2.49 -4.21
N ASP A 38 -15.27 -1.99 -4.97
CA ASP A 38 -15.48 -1.65 -6.38
C ASP A 38 -15.80 -2.89 -7.24
N GLY A 39 -15.12 -4.00 -6.99
CA GLY A 39 -15.36 -5.29 -7.64
C GLY A 39 -16.68 -5.95 -7.25
N ALA A 40 -17.22 -5.66 -6.05
CA ALA A 40 -18.47 -6.21 -5.56
C ALA A 40 -19.70 -5.34 -5.90
N VAL A 41 -19.57 -4.03 -5.76
CA VAL A 41 -20.69 -3.08 -5.72
C VAL A 41 -20.43 -1.86 -6.62
N GLY A 42 -19.28 -1.20 -6.46
CA GLY A 42 -19.03 0.11 -7.07
C GLY A 42 -19.21 0.13 -8.59
N TYR A 43 -18.54 -0.78 -9.30
CA TYR A 43 -18.55 -0.80 -10.76
C TYR A 43 -19.92 -1.21 -11.33
N ARG A 44 -20.60 -2.14 -10.65
CA ARG A 44 -21.96 -2.56 -11.01
C ARG A 44 -22.97 -1.42 -10.86
N LYS A 45 -22.85 -0.63 -9.78
CA LYS A 45 -23.68 0.58 -9.61
C LYS A 45 -23.42 1.61 -10.70
N LYS A 46 -22.15 1.84 -11.07
CA LYS A 46 -21.81 2.72 -12.19
C LYS A 46 -22.46 2.27 -13.50
N ASN A 47 -22.45 0.96 -13.79
CA ASN A 47 -23.11 0.41 -14.98
C ASN A 47 -24.61 0.64 -14.96
N HIS A 48 -25.26 0.37 -13.83
CA HIS A 48 -26.69 0.66 -13.68
C HIS A 48 -27.01 2.13 -14.00
N VAL A 49 -26.25 3.07 -13.41
CA VAL A 49 -26.40 4.52 -13.64
C VAL A 49 -26.14 4.88 -15.12
N PHE A 50 -25.11 4.30 -15.74
CA PHE A 50 -24.82 4.50 -17.16
C PHE A 50 -26.01 4.12 -18.06
N TYR A 51 -26.53 2.89 -17.93
CA TYR A 51 -27.64 2.41 -18.76
C TYR A 51 -28.94 3.15 -18.46
N LEU A 52 -29.17 3.52 -17.19
CA LEU A 52 -30.29 4.36 -16.81
C LEU A 52 -30.19 5.74 -17.48
N ALA A 53 -29.04 6.40 -17.43
CA ALA A 53 -28.84 7.69 -18.09
C ALA A 53 -29.00 7.60 -19.62
N LYS A 54 -28.57 6.48 -20.25
CA LYS A 54 -28.79 6.24 -21.68
C LYS A 54 -30.27 6.22 -22.08
N SER A 55 -31.17 5.88 -21.16
CA SER A 55 -32.62 5.97 -21.43
C SER A 55 -33.09 7.41 -21.61
N PHE A 56 -32.41 8.40 -21.03
CA PHE A 56 -32.72 9.82 -21.21
C PHE A 56 -32.32 10.29 -22.61
N ASP A 57 -31.14 9.87 -23.09
CA ASP A 57 -30.72 10.09 -24.48
C ASP A 57 -31.76 9.50 -25.46
N GLU A 58 -32.15 8.25 -25.22
CA GLU A 58 -33.14 7.57 -26.06
C GLU A 58 -34.51 8.26 -26.00
N ALA A 59 -34.97 8.67 -24.83
CA ALA A 59 -36.25 9.36 -24.68
C ALA A 59 -36.30 10.66 -25.50
N VAL A 60 -35.24 11.49 -25.46
CA VAL A 60 -35.18 12.73 -26.25
C VAL A 60 -35.17 12.42 -27.75
N ILE A 61 -34.42 11.42 -28.19
CA ILE A 61 -34.39 10.99 -29.60
C ILE A 61 -35.79 10.54 -30.05
N ARG A 62 -36.44 9.65 -29.29
CA ARG A 62 -37.78 9.13 -29.60
C ARG A 62 -38.85 10.21 -29.56
N PHE A 63 -38.74 11.15 -28.62
CA PHE A 63 -39.64 12.28 -28.52
C PHE A 63 -39.55 13.15 -29.79
N ASN A 64 -38.34 13.52 -30.20
CA ASN A 64 -38.10 14.30 -31.42
C ASN A 64 -38.56 13.56 -32.67
N GLU A 65 -38.36 12.24 -32.75
CA GLU A 65 -38.83 11.42 -33.87
C GLU A 65 -40.36 11.40 -34.00
N LYS A 66 -41.07 11.33 -32.87
CA LYS A 66 -42.53 11.26 -32.84
C LYS A 66 -43.19 12.64 -32.93
N ASN A 67 -42.51 13.68 -32.45
CA ASN A 67 -43.00 15.05 -32.47
C ASN A 67 -42.46 15.87 -33.67
N LYS A 68 -42.05 15.20 -34.77
CA LYS A 68 -41.53 15.88 -35.98
C LYS A 68 -42.49 16.93 -36.53
N ASP A 69 -43.79 16.64 -36.49
CA ASP A 69 -44.84 17.52 -37.00
C ASP A 69 -45.43 18.45 -35.92
N ASN A 70 -44.85 18.46 -34.71
CA ASN A 70 -45.36 19.21 -33.54
C ASN A 70 -46.80 18.86 -33.12
N THR A 71 -47.26 17.64 -33.42
CA THR A 71 -48.61 17.16 -33.14
C THR A 71 -48.69 16.15 -32.00
N LEU A 72 -47.57 15.76 -31.40
CA LEU A 72 -47.54 14.73 -30.36
C LEU A 72 -48.28 15.21 -29.12
N THR A 73 -49.32 14.49 -28.72
CA THR A 73 -50.08 14.79 -27.50
C THR A 73 -49.41 14.19 -26.26
N ALA A 74 -49.77 14.70 -25.08
CA ALA A 74 -49.25 14.19 -23.81
C ALA A 74 -49.67 12.73 -23.56
N GLU A 75 -50.89 12.38 -23.93
CA GLU A 75 -51.46 11.04 -23.80
C GLU A 75 -50.73 10.04 -24.71
N GLU A 76 -50.48 10.40 -25.96
CA GLU A 76 -49.75 9.56 -26.91
C GLU A 76 -48.30 9.34 -26.46
N TRP A 77 -47.63 10.39 -26.00
CA TRP A 77 -46.27 10.26 -25.47
C TRP A 77 -46.24 9.36 -24.25
N LYS A 78 -47.13 9.60 -23.28
CA LYS A 78 -47.20 8.80 -22.06
C LYS A 78 -47.46 7.33 -22.36
N SER A 79 -48.41 7.04 -23.26
CA SER A 79 -48.72 5.66 -23.69
C SER A 79 -47.53 4.98 -24.36
N PHE A 80 -46.71 5.71 -25.11
CA PHE A 80 -45.48 5.16 -25.68
C PHE A 80 -44.42 4.94 -24.58
N ALA A 81 -44.09 5.98 -23.82
CA ALA A 81 -43.02 5.97 -22.82
C ALA A 81 -43.26 4.95 -21.71
N SER A 82 -44.52 4.71 -21.30
CA SER A 82 -44.86 3.71 -20.28
C SER A 82 -44.60 2.26 -20.70
N THR A 83 -44.46 2.00 -22.00
CA THR A 83 -44.12 0.66 -22.52
C THR A 83 -42.61 0.43 -22.62
N GLN A 84 -41.82 1.49 -22.44
CA GLN A 84 -40.37 1.44 -22.60
C GLN A 84 -39.68 0.99 -21.31
N ASN A 85 -38.56 0.31 -21.48
CA ASN A 85 -37.72 -0.17 -20.39
C ASN A 85 -36.27 0.28 -20.61
N VAL A 86 -35.52 0.38 -19.51
CA VAL A 86 -34.08 0.62 -19.54
C VAL A 86 -33.40 -0.58 -20.20
N LYS A 87 -32.56 -0.30 -21.21
CA LYS A 87 -31.83 -1.32 -21.96
C LYS A 87 -30.55 -1.67 -21.24
N PHE A 88 -30.64 -2.66 -20.37
CA PHE A 88 -29.48 -3.25 -19.70
C PHE A 88 -28.78 -4.29 -20.60
N PRO A 89 -27.47 -4.54 -20.39
CA PRO A 89 -26.73 -5.58 -21.09
C PRO A 89 -27.26 -6.97 -20.67
N GLU A 90 -27.13 -7.94 -21.59
CA GLU A 90 -27.56 -9.32 -21.34
C GLU A 90 -26.74 -10.00 -20.24
N ASP A 91 -25.46 -9.64 -20.07
CA ASP A 91 -24.60 -10.19 -19.03
C ASP A 91 -25.00 -9.65 -17.64
N PRO A 92 -25.61 -10.46 -16.76
CA PRO A 92 -26.01 -9.99 -15.43
C PRO A 92 -24.80 -9.75 -14.52
N TYR A 93 -23.61 -10.26 -14.86
CA TYR A 93 -22.42 -10.12 -14.02
C TYR A 93 -21.98 -8.65 -13.83
N VAL A 94 -22.22 -7.83 -14.86
CA VAL A 94 -21.82 -6.41 -14.88
C VAL A 94 -22.86 -5.49 -14.24
N LEU A 95 -23.99 -6.02 -13.78
CA LEU A 95 -25.08 -5.26 -13.16
C LEU A 95 -25.20 -5.54 -11.66
N PRO A 96 -25.85 -4.66 -10.87
CA PRO A 96 -26.13 -4.93 -9.48
C PRO A 96 -26.94 -6.23 -9.32
N LYS A 97 -26.58 -7.06 -8.35
CA LYS A 97 -27.18 -8.39 -8.15
C LYS A 97 -28.66 -8.35 -7.78
N ASP A 98 -29.07 -7.24 -7.17
CA ASP A 98 -30.42 -6.95 -6.70
C ASP A 98 -31.26 -6.15 -7.71
N LEU A 99 -30.71 -5.85 -8.89
CA LEU A 99 -31.41 -5.12 -9.93
C LEU A 99 -32.55 -5.96 -10.50
N LYS A 100 -33.78 -5.50 -10.28
CA LYS A 100 -34.99 -6.09 -10.86
C LYS A 100 -35.10 -5.71 -12.34
N GLN A 101 -35.33 -6.70 -13.19
CA GLN A 101 -35.55 -6.51 -14.62
C GLN A 101 -36.89 -7.16 -15.04
N PRO A 102 -37.60 -6.59 -16.03
CA PRO A 102 -37.29 -5.34 -16.73
C PRO A 102 -37.51 -4.12 -15.82
N MET A 103 -36.73 -3.06 -16.06
CA MET A 103 -36.89 -1.78 -15.36
C MET A 103 -37.59 -0.79 -16.29
N PRO A 104 -38.78 -0.28 -15.97
CA PRO A 104 -39.46 0.72 -16.79
C PRO A 104 -38.66 2.03 -16.83
N TRP A 105 -38.87 2.83 -17.88
CA TRP A 105 -38.33 4.18 -17.90
C TRP A 105 -38.83 5.02 -16.70
N PRO A 106 -37.96 5.87 -16.11
CA PRO A 106 -38.36 6.79 -15.07
C PRO A 106 -39.58 7.62 -15.42
N GLU A 107 -40.44 7.91 -14.44
CA GLU A 107 -41.69 8.67 -14.64
C GLU A 107 -41.44 10.06 -15.26
N ILE A 108 -40.30 10.69 -14.95
CA ILE A 108 -39.89 11.97 -15.56
C ILE A 108 -39.79 11.89 -17.10
N LEU A 109 -39.45 10.73 -17.66
CA LEU A 109 -39.39 10.52 -19.11
C LEU A 109 -40.78 10.31 -19.72
N GLN A 110 -41.80 10.01 -18.91
CA GLN A 110 -43.18 9.85 -19.35
C GLN A 110 -43.93 11.19 -19.38
N ASP A 111 -43.38 12.23 -18.75
CA ASP A 111 -43.94 13.58 -18.72
C ASP A 111 -43.60 14.35 -20.00
N HIS A 112 -44.60 14.48 -20.87
CA HIS A 112 -44.48 15.23 -22.13
C HIS A 112 -44.00 16.67 -21.91
N GLY A 113 -44.53 17.38 -20.91
CA GLY A 113 -44.20 18.78 -20.65
C GLY A 113 -42.74 18.94 -20.21
N LYS A 114 -42.23 18.05 -19.37
CA LYS A 114 -40.81 18.05 -18.98
C LYS A 114 -39.88 17.72 -20.13
N VAL A 115 -40.17 16.67 -20.89
CA VAL A 115 -39.32 16.25 -22.03
C VAL A 115 -39.32 17.33 -23.12
N SER A 116 -40.48 17.89 -23.46
CA SER A 116 -40.64 18.97 -24.45
C SER A 116 -39.99 20.29 -24.02
N LYS A 117 -40.00 20.62 -22.73
CA LYS A 117 -39.41 21.87 -22.24
C LYS A 117 -37.88 21.81 -22.22
N LEU A 118 -37.31 20.67 -21.80
CA LEU A 118 -35.88 20.55 -21.59
C LEU A 118 -35.14 20.13 -22.87
N LEU A 119 -35.74 19.28 -23.72
CA LEU A 119 -35.24 18.77 -25.02
C LEU A 119 -33.75 18.34 -25.05
N GLN A 120 -33.14 18.19 -23.88
CA GLN A 120 -31.73 17.93 -23.69
C GLN A 120 -31.60 16.88 -22.58
N ALA A 121 -31.01 15.74 -22.93
CA ALA A 121 -30.93 14.59 -22.04
C ALA A 121 -30.15 14.89 -20.75
N ASN A 122 -29.11 15.71 -20.82
CA ASN A 122 -28.33 16.14 -19.65
C ASN A 122 -29.16 16.96 -18.65
N LEU A 123 -30.09 17.81 -19.11
CA LEU A 123 -30.95 18.59 -18.22
C LEU A 123 -31.99 17.71 -17.52
N LEU A 124 -32.60 16.78 -18.27
CA LEU A 124 -33.51 15.78 -17.70
C LEU A 124 -32.80 14.87 -16.70
N TRP A 125 -31.57 14.44 -17.02
CA TRP A 125 -30.74 13.66 -16.11
C TRP A 125 -30.40 14.43 -14.84
N GLN A 126 -30.05 15.72 -14.93
CA GLN A 126 -29.77 16.55 -13.74
C GLN A 126 -30.99 16.66 -12.81
N ASP A 127 -32.19 16.87 -13.36
CA ASP A 127 -33.43 16.90 -12.55
C ASP A 127 -33.67 15.55 -11.86
N TYR A 128 -33.50 14.45 -12.59
CA TYR A 128 -33.68 13.11 -12.05
C TYR A 128 -32.62 12.74 -10.98
N SER A 129 -31.34 12.95 -11.30
CA SER A 129 -30.20 12.58 -10.44
C SER A 129 -30.18 13.35 -9.13
N ALA A 130 -30.56 14.64 -9.13
CA ALA A 130 -30.62 15.46 -7.92
C ALA A 130 -31.58 14.90 -6.87
N VAL A 131 -32.71 14.32 -7.29
CA VAL A 131 -33.71 13.72 -6.38
C VAL A 131 -33.29 12.32 -5.93
N HIS A 132 -32.55 11.59 -6.76
CA HIS A 132 -32.19 10.19 -6.51
C HIS A 132 -30.77 9.99 -5.93
N GLY A 133 -30.03 11.08 -5.71
CA GLY A 133 -28.68 11.05 -5.15
C GLY A 133 -27.63 10.46 -6.11
N TYR A 134 -27.85 10.56 -7.42
CA TYR A 134 -26.85 10.19 -8.42
C TYR A 134 -25.98 11.41 -8.77
N ASP A 135 -24.80 11.14 -9.32
CA ASP A 135 -23.94 12.19 -9.86
C ASP A 135 -24.64 12.92 -11.02
N SER A 136 -24.51 14.25 -11.04
CA SER A 136 -25.10 15.11 -12.07
C SER A 136 -24.52 14.86 -13.47
N LYS A 137 -23.36 14.21 -13.53
CA LYS A 137 -22.77 13.66 -14.74
C LYS A 137 -22.72 12.15 -14.59
N PRO A 138 -23.47 11.39 -15.42
CA PRO A 138 -23.40 9.94 -15.38
C PRO A 138 -22.03 9.47 -15.88
N PRO A 139 -21.63 8.20 -15.61
CA PRO A 139 -20.46 7.62 -16.24
C PRO A 139 -20.53 7.77 -17.76
N GLU A 140 -19.38 8.00 -18.41
CA GLU A 140 -19.32 8.14 -19.88
C GLU A 140 -19.34 6.78 -20.58
N GLU A 141 -18.80 5.76 -19.92
CA GLU A 141 -18.70 4.39 -20.43
C GLU A 141 -19.05 3.38 -19.33
N PRO A 142 -19.62 2.21 -19.70
CA PRO A 142 -19.86 1.13 -18.76
C PRO A 142 -18.56 0.37 -18.48
N MET A 143 -18.42 -0.09 -17.25
CA MET A 143 -17.38 -1.00 -16.80
C MET A 143 -17.62 -2.40 -17.36
N THR A 144 -16.63 -2.93 -18.05
CA THR A 144 -16.62 -4.28 -18.60
C THR A 144 -16.44 -5.34 -17.51
N LYS A 145 -16.80 -6.59 -17.83
CA LYS A 145 -16.49 -7.76 -16.98
C LYS A 145 -15.00 -7.81 -16.61
N ARG A 146 -14.11 -7.53 -17.57
CA ARG A 146 -12.66 -7.53 -17.36
C ARG A 146 -12.24 -6.50 -16.31
N GLU A 147 -12.79 -5.30 -16.34
CA GLU A 147 -12.46 -4.24 -15.38
C GLU A 147 -12.95 -4.57 -13.97
N ILE A 148 -14.12 -5.22 -13.85
CA ILE A 148 -14.63 -5.74 -12.59
C ILE A 148 -13.72 -6.85 -12.05
N ASP A 149 -13.31 -7.79 -12.90
CA ASP A 149 -12.40 -8.88 -12.52
C ASP A 149 -11.02 -8.35 -12.09
N GLN A 150 -10.53 -7.29 -12.74
CA GLN A 150 -9.30 -6.60 -12.33
C GLN A 150 -9.39 -6.05 -10.91
N GLN A 151 -10.54 -5.55 -10.47
CA GLN A 151 -10.70 -5.10 -9.08
C GLN A 151 -10.50 -6.24 -8.08
N TRP A 152 -10.99 -7.44 -8.39
CA TRP A 152 -10.76 -8.63 -7.53
C TRP A 152 -9.29 -9.05 -7.51
N ILE A 153 -8.59 -8.96 -8.64
CA ILE A 153 -7.15 -9.23 -8.71
C ILE A 153 -6.38 -8.21 -7.86
N CYS A 154 -6.66 -6.91 -8.03
CA CYS A 154 -6.04 -5.84 -7.25
C CYS A 154 -6.32 -6.00 -5.75
N ALA A 155 -7.55 -6.35 -5.37
CA ALA A 155 -7.91 -6.65 -3.99
C ALA A 155 -7.11 -7.82 -3.42
N GLY A 156 -6.97 -8.91 -4.19
CA GLY A 156 -6.17 -10.08 -3.80
C GLY A 156 -4.68 -9.77 -3.60
N VAL A 157 -4.08 -9.00 -4.52
CA VAL A 157 -2.67 -8.58 -4.40
C VAL A 157 -2.48 -7.71 -3.16
N CYS A 158 -3.35 -6.71 -2.93
CA CYS A 158 -3.28 -5.86 -1.74
C CYS A 158 -3.47 -6.66 -0.45
N LEU A 159 -4.35 -7.66 -0.45
CA LEU A 159 -4.55 -8.53 0.70
C LEU A 159 -3.29 -9.37 1.01
N ILE A 160 -2.62 -9.92 -0.01
CA ILE A 160 -1.36 -10.65 0.19
C ILE A 160 -0.29 -9.73 0.78
N LEU A 161 -0.14 -8.51 0.25
CA LEU A 161 0.80 -7.52 0.78
C LEU A 161 0.48 -7.11 2.22
N SER A 162 -0.81 -6.97 2.56
CA SER A 162 -1.30 -6.74 3.92
C SER A 162 -0.89 -7.88 4.87
N VAL A 163 -1.10 -9.14 4.48
CA VAL A 163 -0.70 -10.31 5.27
C VAL A 163 0.82 -10.38 5.48
N VAL A 164 1.60 -10.09 4.43
CA VAL A 164 3.07 -10.04 4.54
C VAL A 164 3.52 -8.93 5.48
N ALA A 165 2.95 -7.73 5.38
CA ALA A 165 3.25 -6.62 6.28
C ALA A 165 2.87 -6.96 7.74
N ALA A 166 1.69 -7.55 7.96
CA ALA A 166 1.25 -8.01 9.27
C ALA A 166 2.21 -9.06 9.85
N PHE A 167 2.62 -10.04 9.04
CA PHE A 167 3.60 -11.05 9.44
C PHE A 167 4.91 -10.41 9.93
N PHE A 168 5.47 -9.48 9.15
CA PHE A 168 6.72 -8.81 9.55
C PHE A 168 6.53 -7.92 10.78
N LEU A 169 5.40 -7.22 10.92
CA LEU A 169 5.11 -6.40 12.09
C LEU A 169 4.97 -7.25 13.36
N ILE A 170 4.13 -8.28 13.33
CA ILE A 170 3.89 -9.19 14.46
C ILE A 170 5.16 -9.95 14.83
N ARG A 171 5.92 -10.42 13.83
CA ARG A 171 7.21 -11.09 14.06
C ARG A 171 8.21 -10.13 14.70
N THR A 172 8.28 -8.89 14.26
CA THR A 172 9.30 -7.93 14.71
C THR A 172 8.98 -7.36 16.08
N ILE A 173 7.72 -7.07 16.40
CA ILE A 173 7.34 -6.43 17.68
C ILE A 173 7.76 -7.24 18.92
N ARG A 174 7.92 -8.57 18.78
CA ARG A 174 8.33 -9.48 19.85
C ARG A 174 9.84 -9.69 19.94
N ARG A 175 10.60 -9.26 18.94
CA ARG A 175 12.06 -9.46 18.85
C ARG A 175 12.79 -8.40 19.67
N ARG A 176 13.99 -8.75 20.11
CA ARG A 176 14.92 -7.84 20.79
C ARG A 176 16.33 -8.39 20.65
N ILE A 177 17.32 -7.51 20.66
CA ILE A 177 18.72 -7.89 20.83
C ILE A 177 19.09 -7.54 22.26
N VAL A 178 19.79 -8.44 22.95
CA VAL A 178 20.23 -8.22 24.33
C VAL A 178 21.74 -8.43 24.40
N ALA A 179 22.46 -7.47 24.97
CA ALA A 179 23.87 -7.64 25.32
C ALA A 179 23.99 -7.61 26.85
N ASP A 180 24.44 -8.71 27.44
CA ASP A 180 24.70 -8.81 28.88
C ASP A 180 26.21 -8.87 29.14
N GLU A 181 26.61 -9.30 30.34
CA GLU A 181 28.02 -9.39 30.73
C GLU A 181 28.77 -10.54 30.07
N VAL A 182 28.05 -11.60 29.67
CA VAL A 182 28.63 -12.87 29.22
C VAL A 182 28.58 -12.99 27.70
N GLY A 183 27.56 -12.42 27.06
CA GLY A 183 27.41 -12.50 25.62
C GLY A 183 26.27 -11.67 25.02
N ILE A 184 25.96 -12.00 23.77
CA ILE A 184 24.94 -11.35 22.95
C ILE A 184 23.83 -12.36 22.66
N THR A 185 22.60 -11.99 22.97
CA THR A 185 21.40 -12.70 22.53
C THR A 185 20.84 -12.04 21.28
N SER A 186 20.78 -12.81 20.19
CA SER A 186 20.26 -12.35 18.90
C SER A 186 18.75 -12.14 18.93
N GLN A 187 18.24 -11.42 17.93
CA GLN A 187 16.81 -11.27 17.67
C GLN A 187 16.03 -12.59 17.47
N ASP A 188 16.74 -13.70 17.21
CA ASP A 188 16.16 -15.03 17.07
C ASP A 188 16.23 -15.83 18.40
N GLY A 189 16.74 -15.22 19.47
CA GLY A 189 16.84 -15.81 20.81
C GLY A 189 18.12 -16.62 21.05
N LYS A 190 19.03 -16.71 20.08
CA LYS A 190 20.30 -17.43 20.24
C LYS A 190 21.27 -16.57 21.06
N HIS A 191 21.74 -17.11 22.19
CA HIS A 191 22.80 -16.50 22.99
C HIS A 191 24.18 -16.97 22.50
N VAL A 192 25.12 -16.04 22.36
CA VAL A 192 26.50 -16.30 21.95
C VAL A 192 27.44 -15.56 22.92
N PRO A 193 28.27 -16.28 23.69
CA PRO A 193 29.27 -15.70 24.57
C PRO A 193 30.28 -14.84 23.80
N TYR A 194 30.82 -13.79 24.42
CA TYR A 194 31.85 -12.95 23.79
C TYR A 194 33.11 -13.74 23.40
N ALA A 195 33.45 -14.77 24.18
CA ALA A 195 34.60 -15.64 23.91
C ALA A 195 34.49 -16.45 22.60
N ASP A 196 33.26 -16.70 22.13
CA ASP A 196 33.00 -17.41 20.87
C ASP A 196 33.08 -16.47 19.66
N LEU A 197 33.04 -15.14 19.85
CA LEU A 197 33.11 -14.17 18.76
C LEU A 197 34.53 -14.10 18.19
N LYS A 198 34.65 -14.15 16.85
CA LYS A 198 35.94 -14.12 16.14
C LYS A 198 36.14 -12.86 15.33
N THR A 199 35.09 -12.41 14.64
CA THR A 199 35.17 -11.27 13.73
C THR A 199 33.96 -10.37 13.94
N LEU A 200 34.19 -9.05 13.94
CA LEU A 200 33.15 -8.03 14.01
C LEU A 200 33.26 -7.09 12.80
N ASP A 201 32.33 -7.21 11.85
CA ASP A 201 32.26 -6.42 10.62
C ASP A 201 31.35 -5.20 10.81
N LEU A 202 31.96 -4.02 10.83
CA LEU A 202 31.33 -2.74 11.15
C LEU A 202 31.28 -1.79 9.95
N ARG A 203 31.69 -2.25 8.76
CA ARG A 203 31.69 -1.45 7.52
C ARG A 203 30.36 -0.80 7.20
N LYS A 204 29.23 -1.44 7.56
CA LYS A 204 27.88 -0.89 7.33
C LYS A 204 27.27 -0.24 8.57
N TRP A 205 28.00 -0.17 9.68
CA TRP A 205 27.49 0.38 10.94
C TRP A 205 27.23 1.86 10.75
N ASP A 206 28.26 2.68 10.51
CA ASP A 206 28.16 4.15 10.48
C ASP A 206 27.16 4.74 9.46
N ASN A 207 26.79 4.00 8.41
CA ASN A 207 25.87 4.49 7.37
C ASN A 207 24.50 3.81 7.37
N LYS A 208 24.41 2.55 7.81
CA LYS A 208 23.18 1.73 7.70
C LYS A 208 22.72 1.16 9.04
N GLY A 209 23.49 1.34 10.11
CA GLY A 209 23.26 0.70 11.40
C GLY A 209 23.33 -0.82 11.34
N LEU A 210 24.10 -1.40 10.41
CA LEU A 210 24.23 -2.84 10.23
C LEU A 210 25.63 -3.31 10.59
N ALA A 211 25.73 -4.24 11.53
CA ALA A 211 26.95 -4.93 11.89
C ALA A 211 26.75 -6.44 11.84
N PHE A 212 27.85 -7.16 11.67
CA PHE A 212 27.82 -8.62 11.67
C PHE A 212 28.94 -9.17 12.55
N ALA A 213 28.61 -10.10 13.43
CA ALA A 213 29.59 -10.78 14.27
C ALA A 213 29.65 -12.27 13.88
N ASP A 214 30.81 -12.73 13.41
CA ASP A 214 31.07 -14.14 13.16
C ASP A 214 31.54 -14.81 14.45
N TYR A 215 30.99 -15.98 14.75
CA TYR A 215 31.31 -16.75 15.94
C TYR A 215 31.66 -18.19 15.58
N ASP A 216 32.60 -18.75 16.34
CA ASP A 216 33.07 -20.12 16.22
C ASP A 216 33.52 -20.59 17.61
N GLY A 217 32.72 -21.44 18.24
CA GLY A 217 32.96 -21.89 19.61
C GLY A 217 31.88 -22.83 20.15
N ALA A 218 31.69 -22.82 21.47
CA ALA A 218 30.76 -23.74 22.15
C ALA A 218 29.31 -23.56 21.69
N SER A 219 28.96 -22.36 21.22
CA SER A 219 27.66 -22.02 20.64
C SER A 219 27.48 -22.46 19.18
N GLY A 220 28.46 -23.20 18.63
CA GLY A 220 28.57 -23.60 17.24
C GLY A 220 29.28 -22.53 16.38
N LYS A 221 29.12 -22.65 15.06
CA LYS A 221 29.67 -21.72 14.09
C LYS A 221 28.57 -20.99 13.34
N GLY A 222 28.72 -19.68 13.13
CA GLY A 222 27.77 -18.92 12.33
C GLY A 222 28.00 -17.41 12.38
N ARG A 223 26.98 -16.67 11.90
CA ARG A 223 27.01 -15.21 11.80
C ARG A 223 25.80 -14.59 12.49
N LEU A 224 26.04 -13.66 13.40
CA LEU A 224 25.03 -12.82 14.02
C LEU A 224 24.87 -11.53 13.22
N ARG A 225 23.62 -11.17 12.89
CA ARG A 225 23.29 -9.85 12.35
C ARG A 225 22.85 -8.95 13.50
N ILE A 226 23.46 -7.78 13.61
CA ILE A 226 23.10 -6.71 14.54
C ILE A 226 22.55 -5.56 13.70
N ASP A 227 21.26 -5.27 13.86
CA ASP A 227 20.55 -4.25 13.08
C ASP A 227 20.10 -3.13 14.02
N GLY A 228 20.94 -2.12 14.18
CA GLY A 228 20.70 -0.97 15.04
C GLY A 228 19.54 -0.11 14.53
N LEU A 229 19.34 0.02 13.22
CA LEU A 229 18.23 0.80 12.67
C LEU A 229 16.86 0.22 13.09
N THR A 230 16.74 -1.10 13.03
CA THR A 230 15.52 -1.81 13.42
C THR A 230 15.44 -1.96 14.93
N TYR A 231 16.52 -2.33 15.61
CA TYR A 231 16.54 -2.70 17.02
C TYR A 231 17.46 -1.79 17.84
N GLY A 232 16.92 -0.72 18.41
CA GLY A 232 17.64 0.18 19.31
C GLY A 232 17.98 1.54 18.72
N GLY A 233 17.71 1.75 17.42
CA GLY A 233 17.82 3.00 16.69
C GLY A 233 19.25 3.48 16.42
N PHE A 234 19.42 4.26 15.34
CA PHE A 234 20.71 4.51 14.70
C PHE A 234 20.92 6.00 14.42
N LYS A 235 21.51 6.73 15.38
CA LYS A 235 22.17 8.05 15.27
C LYS A 235 23.07 8.30 16.49
N LYS A 236 24.29 8.83 16.27
CA LYS A 236 25.31 9.07 17.33
C LYS A 236 24.89 10.12 18.38
N GLU A 237 23.98 11.01 18.02
CA GLU A 237 23.62 12.18 18.84
C GLU A 237 22.70 11.85 20.05
N ASP A 238 22.04 10.68 20.05
CA ASP A 238 20.96 10.38 21.01
C ASP A 238 21.26 9.27 22.04
N GLY A 239 22.50 8.75 22.10
CA GLY A 239 22.84 7.68 23.06
C GLY A 239 21.92 6.45 22.95
N GLN A 240 21.49 6.15 21.71
CA GLN A 240 20.47 5.15 21.42
C GLN A 240 20.92 3.75 21.87
N PRO A 241 20.00 2.86 22.31
CA PRO A 241 20.34 1.53 22.79
C PRO A 241 21.30 0.73 21.89
N ALA A 242 21.21 0.90 20.56
CA ALA A 242 22.08 0.18 19.63
C ALA A 242 23.56 0.63 19.70
N GLU A 243 23.83 1.92 19.91
CA GLU A 243 25.21 2.41 20.10
C GLU A 243 25.77 1.91 21.43
N LYS A 244 24.99 1.99 22.52
CA LYS A 244 25.38 1.43 23.82
C LYS A 244 25.66 -0.07 23.74
N LEU A 245 24.84 -0.80 22.98
CA LEU A 245 25.04 -2.22 22.71
C LEU A 245 26.35 -2.45 21.95
N MET A 246 26.64 -1.64 20.93
CA MET A 246 27.89 -1.74 20.17
C MET A 246 29.12 -1.43 21.03
N ASP A 247 29.07 -0.39 21.86
CA ASP A 247 30.13 -0.03 22.80
C ASP A 247 30.41 -1.18 23.77
N ARG A 248 29.36 -1.82 24.30
CA ARG A 248 29.49 -3.00 25.16
C ARG A 248 30.17 -4.15 24.43
N ILE A 249 29.75 -4.46 23.20
CA ILE A 249 30.35 -5.52 22.39
C ILE A 249 31.84 -5.23 22.18
N ARG A 250 32.20 -4.02 21.74
CA ARG A 250 33.59 -3.61 21.53
C ARG A 250 34.43 -3.72 22.81
N SER A 251 33.88 -3.35 23.97
CA SER A 251 34.59 -3.41 25.25
C SER A 251 34.93 -4.83 25.73
N LYS A 252 34.22 -5.85 25.22
CA LYS A 252 34.38 -7.26 25.59
C LYS A 252 34.92 -8.13 24.46
N PHE A 253 35.06 -7.57 23.26
CA PHE A 253 35.51 -8.27 22.07
C PHE A 253 37.03 -8.21 21.96
N SER A 254 37.66 -9.38 21.76
CA SER A 254 39.12 -9.51 21.63
C SER A 254 39.54 -10.11 20.27
N GLY A 255 38.62 -10.20 19.31
CA GLY A 255 38.86 -10.75 17.99
C GLY A 255 39.21 -9.69 16.94
N GLU A 256 39.05 -10.05 15.67
CA GLU A 256 39.33 -9.16 14.54
C GLU A 256 38.18 -8.18 14.29
N ILE A 257 38.49 -6.87 14.23
CA ILE A 257 37.52 -5.82 13.86
C ILE A 257 37.76 -5.42 12.41
N ILE A 258 36.72 -5.48 11.59
CA ILE A 258 36.76 -5.03 10.19
C ILE A 258 35.98 -3.72 10.08
N GLU A 259 36.71 -2.63 9.87
CA GLU A 259 36.18 -1.29 9.61
C GLU A 259 36.63 -0.79 8.24
N PHE A 260 35.91 0.17 7.66
CA PHE A 260 36.49 0.93 6.55
C PHE A 260 37.60 1.80 7.11
N ALA A 261 38.77 1.82 6.46
CA ALA A 261 39.81 2.80 6.78
C ALA A 261 39.20 4.21 6.70
N ARG A 262 39.34 5.00 7.77
CA ARG A 262 39.01 6.42 7.71
C ARG A 262 40.01 7.07 6.76
N ALA A 263 39.54 7.95 5.89
CA ALA A 263 40.38 8.63 4.90
C ALA A 263 41.53 9.46 5.53
N GLU A 264 41.50 9.68 6.85
CA GLU A 264 42.54 10.39 7.60
C GLU A 264 43.79 9.53 7.85
N ASP A 265 43.68 8.19 7.81
CA ASP A 265 44.78 7.26 8.14
C ASP A 265 45.75 7.00 6.97
N VAL A 266 45.51 7.59 5.79
CA VAL A 266 46.30 7.35 4.56
C VAL A 266 47.28 8.50 4.26
N SER A 267 47.36 9.54 5.09
CA SER A 267 48.21 10.72 4.84
C SER A 267 49.67 10.62 5.34
N GLY A 268 50.12 9.47 5.83
CA GLY A 268 51.44 9.31 6.42
C GLY A 268 52.42 8.52 5.55
N GLY A 269 52.82 9.02 4.39
CA GLY A 269 53.92 8.41 3.63
C GLY A 269 54.03 8.84 2.17
N GLU A 270 54.39 10.10 1.91
CA GLU A 270 54.97 10.46 0.61
C GLU A 270 56.41 9.93 0.53
N PRO A 271 56.79 9.14 -0.49
CA PRO A 271 58.19 8.82 -0.75
C PRO A 271 58.90 10.00 -1.43
N GLU A 272 60.09 10.33 -0.91
CA GLU A 272 61.03 11.30 -1.50
C GLU A 272 61.20 11.10 -3.01
N ALA A 273 60.86 12.13 -3.79
CA ALA A 273 61.15 12.18 -5.21
C ALA A 273 62.65 12.40 -5.45
N LYS A 274 63.33 11.36 -5.93
CA LYS A 274 64.69 11.49 -6.50
C LYS A 274 64.65 12.34 -7.76
N SER A 275 65.35 13.46 -7.75
CA SER A 275 65.70 14.24 -8.94
C SER A 275 66.65 13.44 -9.86
N ALA A 276 66.31 13.34 -11.14
CA ALA A 276 67.23 12.94 -12.22
C ALA A 276 67.31 14.07 -13.27
N PRO A 277 68.43 14.21 -13.99
CA PRO A 277 68.84 15.45 -14.65
C PRO A 277 68.38 15.53 -16.12
N GLU A 278 68.14 16.75 -16.60
CA GLU A 278 67.99 17.06 -18.03
C GLU A 278 69.38 17.22 -18.67
N ASP A 279 69.63 16.44 -19.72
CA ASP A 279 70.73 16.62 -20.67
C ASP A 279 70.13 16.32 -22.07
N GLY A 280 70.19 17.29 -22.99
CA GLY A 280 69.81 17.14 -24.40
C GLY A 280 68.92 18.23 -24.98
#